data_AF-A0AA39QXX4-F1
#
_entry.id   AF-A0AA39QXX4-F1
#
_cell.length_a   1.000
_cell.length_b   1.000
_cell.length_c   1.000
_cell.angle_alpha   90.00
_cell.angle_beta   90.00
_cell.angle_gamma   90.00
#
_symmetry.space_group_name_H-M   'P 1'
#
loop_
_entity.id
_entity.type
_entity.pdbx_description
1 polymer ?
#
loop_
_entity_poly.entity_id
_entity_poly.type
_entity_poly.pdbx_seq_one_letter_code
_entity_poly.pdbx_strand_id
1 'polypeptide(L)'
;MPSQPPIPPLISPYLALPPPTSLTLLTSTLGAATSWLVLSGLGLGIDGTTGGGIEVVEKEILKAVDAARGGGKGKGRVVLVLDGLDFLVAAMGVTAKEMGDLVGSVREHVHSTIITACADSSLMQSPSTPLEIEHTAFVTGMAHLARCVMSVRELDTGGARDVSGVLGVSRGAAWGDDGEEGEGEFEEREVLFFVGGDGGVRVFEKGGGG
;
A
#
# COMPACT_ATOMS: atom_id res chain seq x y z
N MET A 1 22.12 9.57 -8.51
CA MET A 1 21.16 8.55 -8.02
C MET A 1 21.18 8.69 -6.50
N PRO A 2 20.13 9.19 -5.83
CA PRO A 2 20.09 9.12 -4.38
C PRO A 2 20.21 7.63 -4.00
N SER A 3 21.14 7.31 -3.11
CA SER A 3 21.31 5.95 -2.60
C SER A 3 20.02 5.55 -1.91
N GLN A 4 19.40 4.45 -2.37
CA GLN A 4 18.20 3.89 -1.77
C GLN A 4 18.44 3.72 -0.25
N PRO A 5 17.53 4.22 0.62
CA PRO A 5 17.69 4.04 2.05
C PRO A 5 17.69 2.55 2.38
N PRO A 6 18.60 2.08 3.25
CA PRO A 6 18.69 0.66 3.61
C PRO A 6 17.39 0.18 4.24
N ILE A 7 16.90 -0.98 3.81
CA ILE A 7 15.66 -1.57 4.31
C ILE A 7 15.87 -1.96 5.80
N PRO A 8 15.03 -1.48 6.72
CA PRO A 8 15.12 -1.87 8.13
C PRO A 8 14.89 -3.39 8.31
N PRO A 9 15.73 -4.11 9.07
CA PRO A 9 15.64 -5.58 9.20
C PRO A 9 14.30 -6.07 9.75
N LEU A 10 13.68 -5.30 10.63
CA LEU A 10 12.41 -5.64 11.28
C LEU A 10 11.22 -5.71 10.33
N ILE A 11 11.29 -5.03 9.18
CA ILE A 11 10.22 -5.01 8.17
C ILE A 11 10.61 -5.77 6.89
N SER A 12 11.87 -6.17 6.78
CA SER A 12 12.39 -6.91 5.63
C SER A 12 11.59 -8.16 5.26
N PRO A 13 11.05 -8.97 6.21
CA PRO A 13 10.26 -10.14 5.85
C PRO A 13 8.96 -9.81 5.12
N TYR A 14 8.33 -8.68 5.45
CA TYR A 14 7.05 -8.27 4.85
C TYR A 14 7.23 -7.45 3.56
N LEU A 15 8.46 -7.00 3.29
CA LEU A 15 8.86 -6.34 2.04
C LEU A 15 9.48 -7.31 1.03
N ALA A 16 9.63 -8.60 1.38
CA ALA A 16 10.00 -9.64 0.44
C ALA A 16 8.91 -9.79 -0.63
N LEU A 17 9.29 -10.24 -1.83
CA LEU A 17 8.36 -10.41 -2.95
C LEU A 17 7.22 -11.34 -2.53
N PRO A 18 5.97 -10.84 -2.43
CA PRO A 18 4.88 -11.64 -1.93
C PRO A 18 4.39 -12.65 -2.99
N PRO A 19 3.57 -13.64 -2.63
CA PRO A 19 3.09 -14.69 -3.54
C PRO A 19 2.42 -14.12 -4.81
N PRO A 20 2.35 -14.90 -5.90
CA PRO A 20 1.70 -14.47 -7.13
C PRO A 20 0.25 -13.99 -6.88
N THR A 21 -0.15 -12.90 -7.53
CA THR A 21 -1.48 -12.25 -7.45
C THR A 21 -1.87 -11.69 -6.07
N SER A 22 -0.95 -11.67 -5.10
CA SER A 22 -1.19 -11.10 -3.78
C SER A 22 -1.37 -9.57 -3.79
N LEU A 23 -2.14 -9.06 -2.82
CA LEU A 23 -2.34 -7.64 -2.55
C LEU A 23 -1.82 -7.28 -1.16
N THR A 24 -1.01 -6.23 -1.09
CA THR A 24 -0.59 -5.58 0.16
C THR A 24 -1.24 -4.21 0.22
N LEU A 25 -1.97 -3.94 1.29
CA LEU A 25 -2.54 -2.61 1.54
C LEU A 25 -1.64 -1.85 2.52
N LEU A 26 -1.17 -0.69 2.11
CA LEU A 26 -0.49 0.29 2.94
C LEU A 26 -1.49 1.39 3.29
N THR A 27 -1.65 1.70 4.57
CA THR A 27 -2.51 2.81 5.00
C THR A 27 -1.69 3.91 5.64
N SER A 28 -1.88 5.16 5.19
CA SER A 28 -1.28 6.36 5.78
C SER A 28 -2.30 7.17 6.58
N THR A 29 -1.80 8.05 7.45
CA THR A 29 -2.58 9.15 8.04
C THR A 29 -2.01 10.51 7.62
N LEU A 30 -2.77 11.60 7.78
CA LEU A 30 -2.38 12.97 7.37
C LEU A 30 -0.99 13.42 7.90
N GLY A 31 -0.53 12.84 9.00
CA GLY A 31 0.78 13.10 9.61
C GLY A 31 1.86 12.04 9.38
N ALA A 32 1.53 10.92 8.73
CA ALA A 32 2.43 9.81 8.50
C ALA A 32 2.23 9.19 7.11
N ALA A 33 3.01 9.69 6.14
CA ALA A 33 2.93 9.26 4.75
C ALA A 33 3.61 7.89 4.52
N THR A 34 3.03 7.08 3.63
CA THR A 34 3.57 5.79 3.16
C THR A 34 4.58 5.93 2.03
N SER A 35 4.85 7.16 1.55
CA SER A 35 5.73 7.43 0.40
C SER A 35 7.14 6.85 0.56
N TRP A 36 7.68 6.77 1.78
CA TRP A 36 8.97 6.15 2.05
C TRP A 36 8.93 4.60 1.94
N LEU A 37 7.78 3.97 2.19
CA LEU A 37 7.58 2.53 1.94
C LEU A 37 7.50 2.25 0.44
N VAL A 38 6.84 3.13 -0.32
CA VAL A 38 6.76 3.02 -1.78
C VAL A 38 8.12 3.25 -2.44
N LEU A 39 8.89 4.25 -1.98
CA LEU A 39 10.23 4.54 -2.51
C LEU A 39 11.27 3.49 -2.13
N SER A 40 11.06 2.76 -1.03
CA SER A 40 11.93 1.62 -0.67
C SER A 40 11.61 0.35 -1.48
N GLY A 41 10.42 0.26 -2.08
CA GLY A 41 9.96 -0.82 -2.97
C GLY A 41 9.42 -0.32 -4.31
N LEU A 42 10.32 0.02 -5.24
CA LEU A 42 10.12 0.19 -6.71
C LEU A 42 8.77 0.82 -7.17
N GLY A 43 8.76 2.13 -7.46
CA GLY A 43 7.61 2.83 -8.05
C GLY A 43 7.70 2.99 -9.58
N LEU A 44 6.59 2.74 -10.28
CA LEU A 44 6.32 3.18 -11.66
C LEU A 44 5.21 4.24 -11.59
N GLY A 45 5.49 5.45 -12.08
CA GLY A 45 4.53 6.55 -12.13
C GLY A 45 3.65 6.49 -13.37
N ILE A 46 2.36 6.71 -13.19
CA ILE A 46 1.37 6.92 -14.25
C ILE A 46 1.23 8.44 -14.48
N ASP A 47 1.61 8.92 -15.66
CA ASP A 47 1.39 10.32 -16.06
C ASP A 47 -0.11 10.55 -16.33
N GLY A 48 -0.68 11.54 -15.65
CA GLY A 48 -2.12 11.81 -15.65
C GLY A 48 -2.68 12.16 -17.04
N THR A 49 -3.67 11.39 -17.50
CA THR A 49 -4.47 11.73 -18.68
C THR A 49 -5.73 12.48 -18.24
N THR A 50 -5.89 13.71 -18.71
CA THR A 50 -7.11 14.51 -18.53
C THR A 50 -8.12 14.09 -19.59
N GLY A 51 -9.15 13.30 -19.21
CA GLY A 51 -10.35 13.16 -20.04
C GLY A 51 -10.95 11.76 -20.27
N GLY A 52 -10.71 10.77 -19.40
CA GLY A 52 -11.32 9.44 -19.53
C GLY A 52 -11.88 8.92 -18.21
N GLY A 53 -13.00 8.18 -18.24
CA GLY A 53 -13.53 7.46 -17.08
C GLY A 53 -12.57 6.38 -16.57
N ILE A 54 -12.96 5.66 -15.52
CA ILE A 54 -12.12 4.63 -14.87
C ILE A 54 -11.56 3.57 -15.85
N GLU A 55 -12.28 3.25 -16.92
CA GLU A 55 -11.84 2.33 -17.98
C GLU A 55 -10.56 2.80 -18.70
N VAL A 56 -10.37 4.12 -18.84
CA VAL A 56 -9.16 4.67 -19.47
C VAL A 56 -7.97 4.51 -18.53
N VAL A 57 -8.19 4.72 -17.23
CA VAL A 57 -7.17 4.49 -16.20
C VAL A 57 -6.74 3.03 -16.20
N GLU A 58 -7.70 2.09 -16.23
CA GLU A 58 -7.42 0.66 -16.36
C GLU A 58 -6.54 0.34 -17.56
N LYS A 59 -6.93 0.83 -18.73
CA LYS A 59 -6.23 0.57 -19.98
C LYS A 59 -4.80 1.11 -19.97
N GLU A 60 -4.59 2.31 -19.44
CA GLU A 60 -3.25 2.88 -19.35
C GLU A 60 -2.37 2.15 -18.32
N ILE A 61 -2.94 1.68 -17.20
CA ILE A 61 -2.22 0.83 -16.24
C ILE A 61 -1.79 -0.48 -16.91
N LEU A 62 -2.71 -1.18 -17.60
CA LEU A 62 -2.39 -2.45 -18.28
C LEU A 62 -1.31 -2.27 -19.35
N LYS A 63 -1.38 -1.19 -20.12
CA LYS A 63 -0.36 -0.84 -21.11
C LYS A 63 1.00 -0.55 -20.45
N ALA A 64 1.01 0.13 -19.30
CA ALA A 64 2.24 0.36 -18.54
C ALA A 64 2.82 -0.96 -17.97
N VAL A 65 1.97 -1.87 -17.51
CA VAL A 65 2.37 -3.22 -17.07
C VAL A 65 3.01 -4.00 -18.23
N ASP A 66 2.41 -3.97 -19.41
CA ASP A 66 2.95 -4.65 -20.60
C ASP A 66 4.28 -4.04 -21.06
N ALA A 67 4.40 -2.71 -21.01
CA ALA A 67 5.67 -2.03 -21.29
C ALA A 67 6.75 -2.42 -20.27
N ALA A 68 6.40 -2.50 -18.98
CA ALA A 68 7.31 -2.86 -17.89
C ALA A 68 7.78 -4.31 -17.95
N ARG A 69 6.98 -5.23 -18.51
CA ARG A 69 7.39 -6.63 -18.73
C ARG A 69 8.58 -6.76 -19.68
N GLY A 70 8.76 -5.79 -20.59
CA GLY A 70 9.86 -5.74 -21.56
C GLY A 70 9.79 -6.85 -22.61
N GLY A 71 10.17 -6.56 -23.86
CA GLY A 71 10.17 -7.54 -24.97
C GLY A 71 11.21 -8.67 -24.87
N GLY A 72 11.75 -8.95 -23.69
CA GLY A 72 12.73 -10.03 -23.44
C GLY A 72 12.04 -11.38 -23.23
N LYS A 73 12.70 -12.48 -23.63
CA LYS A 73 12.20 -13.88 -23.59
C LYS A 73 11.99 -14.47 -22.18
N GLY A 74 11.59 -13.68 -21.19
CA GLY A 74 11.21 -14.13 -19.85
C GLY A 74 9.92 -13.45 -19.39
N LYS A 75 9.03 -14.21 -18.75
CA LYS A 75 7.81 -13.66 -18.12
C LYS A 75 8.25 -12.82 -16.92
N GLY A 76 8.54 -11.54 -17.15
CA GLY A 76 8.99 -10.60 -16.11
C GLY A 76 7.97 -10.51 -14.98
N ARG A 77 8.42 -10.64 -13.73
CA ARG A 77 7.57 -10.43 -12.56
C ARG A 77 7.40 -8.93 -12.36
N VAL A 78 6.19 -8.43 -12.59
CA VAL A 78 5.84 -7.02 -12.36
C VAL A 78 5.22 -6.88 -10.98
N VAL A 79 5.84 -6.07 -10.13
CA VAL A 79 5.21 -5.58 -8.89
C VAL A 79 4.58 -4.24 -9.22
N LEU A 80 3.27 -4.14 -9.03
CA LEU A 80 2.54 -2.91 -9.27
C LEU A 80 2.37 -2.14 -7.96
N VAL A 81 2.67 -0.85 -7.98
CA VAL A 81 2.38 0.05 -6.88
C VAL A 81 1.36 1.07 -7.35
N LEU A 82 0.23 1.13 -6.66
CA LEU A 82 -0.85 2.08 -6.91
C LEU A 82 -0.89 3.06 -5.73
N ASP A 83 -0.42 4.28 -6.00
CA ASP A 83 -0.38 5.36 -5.02
C ASP A 83 -1.57 6.31 -5.23
N GLY A 84 -2.26 6.68 -4.15
CA GLY A 84 -3.33 7.68 -4.16
C GLY A 84 -4.61 7.31 -4.93
N LEU A 85 -5.02 6.03 -5.00
CA LEU A 85 -6.26 5.64 -5.70
C LEU A 85 -7.53 6.22 -5.06
N ASP A 86 -7.48 6.55 -3.79
CA ASP A 86 -8.51 7.27 -3.05
C ASP A 86 -8.81 8.67 -3.65
N PHE A 87 -7.83 9.30 -4.31
CA PHE A 87 -8.07 10.52 -5.07
C PHE A 87 -9.09 10.33 -6.20
N LEU A 88 -9.13 9.17 -6.84
CA LEU A 88 -10.08 8.91 -7.94
C LEU A 88 -11.53 8.86 -7.43
N VAL A 89 -11.75 8.32 -6.23
CA VAL A 89 -13.05 8.35 -5.55
C VAL A 89 -13.48 9.80 -5.31
N ALA A 90 -12.56 10.66 -4.87
CA ALA A 90 -12.82 12.08 -4.61
C ALA A 90 -12.98 12.96 -5.86
N ALA A 91 -12.13 12.76 -6.87
CA ALA A 91 -12.03 13.65 -8.02
C ALA A 91 -12.99 13.27 -9.16
N MET A 92 -13.31 11.99 -9.29
CA MET A 92 -14.11 11.46 -10.40
C MET A 92 -15.47 10.93 -9.97
N GLY A 93 -15.76 10.88 -8.65
CA GLY A 93 -17.02 10.34 -8.13
C GLY A 93 -17.19 8.85 -8.40
N VAL A 94 -16.07 8.13 -8.53
CA VAL A 94 -16.04 6.68 -8.75
C VAL A 94 -16.47 5.97 -7.47
N THR A 95 -17.29 4.93 -7.61
CA THR A 95 -17.73 4.12 -6.48
C THR A 95 -16.64 3.15 -6.01
N ALA A 96 -16.71 2.73 -4.74
CA ALA A 96 -15.83 1.72 -4.16
C ALA A 96 -15.83 0.42 -4.96
N LYS A 97 -17.00 0.06 -5.52
CA LYS A 97 -17.16 -1.12 -6.36
C LYS A 97 -16.38 -1.00 -7.67
N GLU A 98 -16.55 0.11 -8.40
CA GLU A 98 -15.82 0.34 -9.66
C GLU A 98 -14.30 0.36 -9.43
N MET A 99 -13.85 0.93 -8.31
CA MET A 99 -12.44 0.89 -7.92
C MET A 99 -11.96 -0.54 -7.59
N GLY A 100 -12.80 -1.33 -6.90
CA GLY A 100 -12.53 -2.73 -6.62
C GLY A 100 -12.43 -3.58 -7.89
N ASP A 101 -13.32 -3.35 -8.86
CA ASP A 101 -13.32 -4.01 -10.16
C ASP A 101 -12.04 -3.68 -10.95
N LEU A 102 -11.64 -2.40 -10.98
CA LEU A 102 -10.36 -1.94 -11.56
C LEU A 102 -9.16 -2.67 -10.93
N VAL A 103 -9.07 -2.66 -9.60
CA VAL A 103 -7.97 -3.31 -8.89
C VAL A 103 -7.96 -4.81 -9.17
N GLY A 104 -9.12 -5.47 -9.17
CA GLY A 104 -9.26 -6.88 -9.51
C GLY A 104 -8.70 -7.19 -10.90
N SER A 105 -9.13 -6.44 -11.91
CA SER A 105 -8.68 -6.62 -13.30
C SER A 105 -7.16 -6.48 -13.44
N VAL A 106 -6.59 -5.43 -12.86
CA VAL A 106 -5.15 -5.19 -12.97
C VAL A 106 -4.32 -6.25 -12.23
N ARG A 107 -4.81 -6.75 -11.09
CA ARG A 107 -4.14 -7.79 -10.29
C ARG A 107 -3.94 -9.09 -11.05
N GLU A 108 -4.86 -9.46 -11.94
CA GLU A 108 -4.72 -10.65 -12.80
C GLU A 108 -3.51 -10.55 -13.76
N HIS A 109 -3.04 -9.34 -14.02
CA HIS A 109 -1.98 -9.05 -14.99
C HIS A 109 -0.62 -8.78 -14.33
N VAL A 110 -0.51 -8.81 -13.01
CA VAL A 110 0.75 -8.52 -12.29
C VAL A 110 1.13 -9.63 -11.33
N HIS A 111 2.40 -9.67 -10.93
CA HIS A 111 2.85 -10.65 -9.96
C HIS A 111 2.34 -10.32 -8.55
N SER A 112 2.32 -9.05 -8.17
CA SER A 112 1.77 -8.61 -6.89
C SER A 112 1.42 -7.13 -6.96
N THR A 113 0.48 -6.69 -6.12
CA THR A 113 0.04 -5.29 -6.07
C THR A 113 0.21 -4.72 -4.67
N ILE A 114 0.74 -3.51 -4.59
CA ILE A 114 0.81 -2.70 -3.38
C ILE A 114 -0.10 -1.49 -3.60
N ILE A 115 -1.07 -1.29 -2.72
CA ILE A 115 -1.97 -0.13 -2.78
C ILE A 115 -1.71 0.74 -1.56
N THR A 116 -1.62 2.05 -1.76
CA THR A 116 -1.68 3.00 -0.64
C THR A 116 -3.07 3.64 -0.56
N ALA A 117 -3.61 3.79 0.64
CA ALA A 117 -4.83 4.56 0.86
C ALA A 117 -4.80 5.32 2.19
N CYS A 118 -5.48 6.46 2.27
CA CYS A 118 -5.64 7.18 3.53
C CYS A 118 -6.61 6.43 4.44
N ALA A 119 -6.20 6.12 5.68
CA ALA A 119 -7.05 5.49 6.70
C ALA A 119 -7.18 6.36 7.95
N ASP A 120 -7.27 7.69 7.79
CA ASP A 120 -7.49 8.60 8.90
C ASP A 120 -8.71 8.19 9.72
N SER A 121 -8.55 8.16 11.05
CA SER A 121 -9.61 7.73 11.97
C SER A 121 -10.89 8.56 11.81
N SER A 122 -10.76 9.86 11.51
CA SER A 122 -11.87 10.75 11.20
C SER A 122 -12.64 10.37 9.94
N LEU A 123 -11.98 9.78 8.95
CA LEU A 123 -12.62 9.33 7.70
C LEU A 123 -13.28 7.95 7.87
N MET A 124 -12.67 7.06 8.66
CA MET A 124 -13.10 5.66 8.78
C MET A 124 -14.14 5.40 9.87
N GLN A 125 -14.16 6.16 10.97
CA GLN A 125 -14.96 5.81 12.15
C GLN A 125 -16.44 6.25 12.07
N SER A 126 -16.74 7.32 11.34
CA SER A 126 -18.11 7.86 11.26
C SER A 126 -18.35 8.56 9.91
N PRO A 127 -18.29 7.80 8.80
CA PRO A 127 -18.50 8.37 7.48
C PRO A 127 -19.93 8.91 7.38
N SER A 128 -20.04 10.18 7.00
CA SER A 128 -21.29 10.95 6.99
C SER A 128 -21.62 11.49 5.59
N THR A 129 -20.61 11.77 4.78
CA THR A 129 -20.79 12.20 3.40
C THR A 129 -20.75 11.01 2.43
N PRO A 130 -21.40 11.09 1.25
CA PRO A 130 -21.30 10.04 0.23
C PRO A 130 -19.85 9.71 -0.14
N LEU A 131 -18.99 10.73 -0.20
CA LEU A 131 -17.57 10.56 -0.47
C LEU A 131 -16.86 9.77 0.64
N GLU A 132 -17.11 10.10 1.91
CA GLU A 132 -16.56 9.35 3.05
C GLU A 132 -17.03 7.90 3.09
N ILE A 133 -18.31 7.66 2.73
CA ILE A 133 -18.89 6.32 2.67
C ILE A 133 -18.18 5.49 1.59
N GLU A 134 -18.05 6.02 0.38
CA GLU A 134 -17.36 5.33 -0.73
C GLU A 134 -15.87 5.13 -0.45
N HIS A 135 -15.18 6.12 0.13
CA HIS A 135 -13.79 5.98 0.55
C HIS A 135 -13.61 4.88 1.59
N THR A 136 -14.45 4.89 2.63
CA THR A 136 -14.43 3.86 3.68
C THR A 136 -14.70 2.47 3.10
N ALA A 137 -15.72 2.36 2.25
CA ALA A 137 -16.06 1.11 1.59
C ALA A 137 -14.92 0.58 0.71
N PHE A 138 -14.21 1.47 -0.01
CA PHE A 138 -13.05 1.12 -0.80
C PHE A 138 -11.90 0.60 0.08
N VAL A 139 -11.49 1.37 1.10
CA VAL A 139 -10.37 0.99 1.98
C VAL A 139 -10.67 -0.32 2.72
N THR A 140 -11.88 -0.48 3.26
CA THR A 140 -12.31 -1.72 3.91
C THR A 140 -12.35 -2.89 2.91
N GLY A 141 -12.85 -2.67 1.69
CA GLY A 141 -12.82 -3.67 0.63
C GLY A 141 -11.40 -4.12 0.28
N MET A 142 -10.46 -3.19 0.14
CA MET A 142 -9.05 -3.51 -0.10
C MET A 142 -8.43 -4.25 1.07
N ALA A 143 -8.77 -3.90 2.32
CA ALA A 143 -8.28 -4.61 3.51
C ALA A 143 -8.76 -6.08 3.56
N HIS A 144 -9.98 -6.35 3.09
CA HIS A 144 -10.48 -7.72 2.95
C HIS A 144 -9.75 -8.52 1.87
N LEU A 145 -9.39 -7.88 0.76
CA LEU A 145 -8.65 -8.52 -0.32
C LEU A 145 -7.13 -8.59 -0.04
N ALA A 146 -6.66 -7.81 0.93
CA ALA A 146 -5.27 -7.77 1.30
C ALA A 146 -4.87 -9.05 2.02
N ARG A 147 -3.67 -9.50 1.70
CA ARG A 147 -2.97 -10.56 2.43
C ARG A 147 -2.24 -9.98 3.64
N CYS A 148 -1.71 -8.78 3.50
CA CYS A 148 -1.01 -8.04 4.56
C CYS A 148 -1.51 -6.61 4.57
N VAL A 149 -1.79 -6.08 5.75
CA VAL A 149 -2.11 -4.66 5.96
C VAL A 149 -0.98 -4.04 6.77
N MET A 150 -0.35 -3.00 6.22
CA MET A 150 0.63 -2.20 6.94
C MET A 150 0.05 -0.82 7.20
N SER A 151 -0.01 -0.41 8.45
CA SER A 151 -0.60 0.86 8.86
C SER A 151 0.44 1.76 9.49
N VAL A 152 0.54 2.99 8.99
CA VAL A 152 1.40 4.03 9.56
C VAL A 152 0.52 5.06 10.25
N ARG A 153 0.81 5.37 11.51
CA ARG A 153 0.07 6.35 12.32
C ARG A 153 1.00 7.20 13.17
N GLU A 154 0.57 8.40 13.49
CA GLU A 154 1.26 9.24 14.47
C GLU A 154 1.19 8.64 15.88
N LEU A 155 2.06 9.10 16.77
CA LEU A 155 1.99 8.78 18.20
C LEU A 155 0.80 9.49 18.84
N ASP A 156 -0.03 8.75 19.58
CA ASP A 156 -1.18 9.31 20.32
C ASP A 156 -0.76 10.38 21.35
N THR A 157 0.48 10.32 21.83
CA THR A 157 1.06 11.26 22.78
C THR A 157 1.57 12.56 22.16
N GLY A 158 1.47 12.70 20.82
CA GLY A 158 2.17 13.73 20.06
C GLY A 158 3.63 13.36 19.77
N GLY A 159 4.21 13.99 18.74
CA GLY A 159 5.53 13.65 18.20
C GLY A 159 6.66 13.69 19.23
N ALA A 160 7.58 12.72 19.16
CA ALA A 160 8.77 12.66 19.99
C ALA A 160 10.02 13.06 19.17
N ARG A 161 11.08 13.50 19.85
CA ARG A 161 12.31 13.99 19.19
C ARG A 161 12.97 12.96 18.27
N ASP A 162 12.85 11.67 18.59
CA ASP A 162 13.49 10.56 17.89
C ASP A 162 12.49 9.50 17.39
N VAL A 163 11.18 9.79 17.40
CA VAL A 163 10.14 8.90 16.89
C VAL A 163 9.10 9.70 16.12
N SER A 164 8.94 9.37 14.84
CA SER A 164 7.98 9.98 13.93
C SER A 164 6.59 9.36 14.05
N GLY A 165 6.50 8.07 14.36
CA GLY A 165 5.23 7.39 14.49
C GLY A 165 5.35 5.91 14.77
N VAL A 166 4.24 5.21 14.54
CA VAL A 166 4.09 3.77 14.68
C VAL A 166 3.77 3.16 13.33
N LEU A 167 4.45 2.06 12.99
CA LEU A 167 4.13 1.17 11.90
C LEU A 167 3.56 -0.13 12.50
N GLY A 168 2.29 -0.42 12.22
CA GLY A 168 1.66 -1.70 12.51
C GLY A 168 1.66 -2.57 11.27
N VAL A 169 1.92 -3.86 11.45
CA VAL A 169 1.82 -4.90 10.42
C VAL A 169 0.85 -5.95 10.94
N SER A 170 -0.27 -6.09 10.26
CA SER A 170 -1.34 -7.03 10.63
C SER A 170 -1.69 -7.96 9.48
N ARG A 171 -2.27 -9.10 9.85
CA ARG A 171 -2.69 -10.10 8.88
C ARG A 171 -3.90 -9.59 8.12
N GLY A 172 -3.83 -9.59 6.79
CA GLY A 172 -4.96 -9.29 5.94
C GLY A 172 -5.92 -10.49 5.83
N ALA A 173 -7.18 -10.25 5.44
CA ALA A 173 -8.18 -11.31 5.45
C ALA A 173 -7.96 -12.38 4.37
N ALA A 174 -7.20 -12.07 3.31
CA ALA A 174 -6.82 -13.03 2.27
C ALA A 174 -5.58 -13.88 2.64
N TRP A 175 -5.01 -13.73 3.84
CA TRP A 175 -3.85 -14.52 4.25
C TRP A 175 -4.19 -16.01 4.38
N GLY A 176 -3.50 -16.85 3.60
CA GLY A 176 -3.67 -18.31 3.60
C GLY A 176 -4.80 -18.82 2.71
N ASP A 177 -5.48 -17.94 1.94
CA ASP A 177 -6.54 -18.33 0.99
C ASP A 177 -5.97 -18.96 -0.30
N ASP A 178 -4.68 -18.72 -0.58
CA ASP A 178 -4.02 -19.09 -1.84
C ASP A 178 -3.65 -20.58 -1.93
N GLY A 179 -3.98 -21.39 -0.90
CA GLY A 179 -3.73 -22.83 -0.88
C GLY A 179 -2.24 -23.23 -0.85
N GLU A 180 -1.32 -22.29 -0.66
CA GLU A 180 0.11 -22.59 -0.51
C GLU A 180 0.39 -23.22 0.86
N GLU A 181 0.56 -24.55 0.87
CA GLU A 181 1.15 -25.29 1.99
C GLU A 181 2.61 -24.85 2.19
N GLY A 182 2.84 -23.85 3.05
CA GLY A 182 4.18 -23.35 3.33
C GLY A 182 4.25 -21.93 3.89
N GLU A 183 3.15 -21.20 3.90
CA GLU A 183 3.11 -19.90 4.56
C GLU A 183 3.17 -20.11 6.08
N GLY A 184 4.32 -19.73 6.67
CA GLY A 184 4.54 -19.78 8.10
C GLY A 184 3.53 -18.94 8.89
N GLU A 185 3.63 -19.02 10.21
CA GLU A 185 2.83 -18.20 11.12
C GLU A 185 3.03 -16.70 10.82
N PHE A 186 1.92 -15.97 10.60
CA PHE A 186 2.00 -14.52 10.42
C PHE A 186 2.26 -13.86 11.77
N GLU A 187 3.44 -13.29 11.93
CA GLU A 187 3.75 -12.51 13.12
C GLU A 187 3.22 -11.09 12.94
N GLU A 188 2.19 -10.72 13.70
CA GLU A 188 1.76 -9.32 13.77
C GLU A 188 2.80 -8.52 14.56
N ARG A 189 3.14 -7.32 14.08
CA ARG A 189 4.17 -6.48 14.70
C ARG A 189 3.72 -5.03 14.78
N GLU A 190 4.05 -4.39 15.89
CA GLU A 190 3.91 -2.94 16.06
C GLU A 190 5.29 -2.37 16.40
N VAL A 191 5.81 -1.51 15.53
CA VAL A 191 7.15 -0.96 15.63
C VAL A 191 7.10 0.56 15.56
N LEU A 192 8.04 1.21 16.25
CA LEU A 192 8.23 2.65 16.16
C LEU A 192 9.11 2.95 14.94
N PHE A 193 8.84 4.05 14.24
CA PHE A 193 9.73 4.50 13.17
C PHE A 193 10.11 5.97 13.33
N PHE A 194 11.27 6.32 12.77
CA PHE A 194 11.77 7.68 12.71
C PHE A 194 12.25 7.99 11.29
N VAL A 195 11.76 9.09 10.75
CA VAL A 195 12.19 9.65 9.46
C VAL A 195 13.13 10.82 9.75
N GLY A 196 14.39 10.68 9.38
CA GLY A 196 15.40 11.73 9.48
C GLY A 196 15.17 12.84 8.47
N GLY A 197 15.73 14.03 8.72
CA GLY A 197 15.68 15.17 7.79
C GLY A 197 16.42 14.93 6.47
N ASP A 198 17.22 13.88 6.39
CA ASP A 198 17.90 13.39 5.19
C ASP A 198 17.09 12.35 4.40
N GLY A 199 15.88 12.00 4.86
CA GLY A 199 15.04 10.96 4.28
C GLY A 199 15.39 9.54 4.70
N GLY A 200 16.35 9.36 5.61
CA GLY A 200 16.68 8.06 6.19
C GLY A 200 15.59 7.58 7.15
N VAL A 201 15.24 6.29 7.11
CA VAL A 201 14.23 5.70 7.99
C VAL A 201 14.86 4.68 8.93
N ARG A 202 14.53 4.79 10.22
CA ARG A 202 14.91 3.82 11.26
C ARG A 202 13.66 3.24 11.89
N VAL A 203 13.69 1.95 12.20
CA VAL A 203 12.57 1.22 12.81
C VAL A 203 13.06 0.54 14.09
N PHE A 204 12.26 0.60 15.15
CA PHE A 204 12.60 0.15 16.50
C PHE A 204 11.43 -0.65 17.09
N GLU A 205 11.71 -1.64 17.94
CA GLU A 205 10.65 -2.35 18.67
C GLU A 205 10.00 -1.46 19.73
N LYS A 206 8.68 -1.58 19.89
CA LYS A 206 7.92 -0.89 20.94
C LYS A 206 8.23 -1.55 22.29
N GLY A 207 9.23 -1.03 23.00
CA GLY A 207 9.61 -1.48 24.36
C GLY A 207 11.08 -1.88 24.55
N GLY A 208 11.95 -1.72 23.55
CA GLY A 208 13.39 -1.99 23.67
C GLY A 208 14.21 -0.77 24.04
N GLY A 209 13.99 -0.21 25.23
CA GLY A 209 14.72 0.97 25.70
C GLY A 209 14.84 1.04 27.21
N GLY A 210 15.77 0.25 27.78
CA GLY A 210 16.23 0.36 29.17
C GLY A 210 15.52 -0.52 30.16
#